data_AF-A0A1F6EFB8-F1
#
_entry.id   AF-A0A1F6EFB8-F1
#
_cell.length_a   1.000
_cell.length_b   1.000
_cell.length_c   1.000
_cell.angle_alpha   90.00
_cell.angle_beta   90.00
_cell.angle_gamma   90.00
#
_symmetry.space_group_name_H-M   'P 1'
#
loop_
_entity.id
_entity.type
_entity.pdbx_description
1 polymer ?
#
loop_
_entity_poly.entity_id
_entity_poly.type
_entity_poly.pdbx_seq_one_letter_code
_entity_poly.pdbx_strand_id
1 'polypeptide(L)'
;MTQPCDHTSVGILVFQEGKLLLIDRKRPPLGLAAPAGHVDKHGTPGDPEETQFENATRAELEEETGLKAVSLKLISEGRKENPCRRPEGSWHYWRIYLAEAEGNLKPSTEETRGHLWCSKEEMEILLKGDHILIAPVRRGGLEPIWRAWFTELDILRRFP
;
A
#
# COMPACT_ATOMS: atom_id res chain seq x y z
N MET A 1 27.03 0.77 -3.77
CA MET A 1 26.36 -0.39 -4.39
C MET A 1 24.92 -0.39 -3.91
N THR A 2 23.94 -0.46 -4.81
CA THR A 2 22.51 -0.52 -4.44
C THR A 2 22.19 -1.88 -3.80
N GLN A 3 21.50 -1.88 -2.67
CA GLN A 3 21.06 -3.09 -1.97
C GLN A 3 20.17 -3.94 -2.89
N PRO A 4 20.38 -5.28 -2.97
CA PRO A 4 19.51 -6.17 -3.74
C PRO A 4 18.09 -6.20 -3.17
N CYS A 5 17.15 -6.66 -3.98
CA CYS A 5 15.79 -6.91 -3.55
C CYS A 5 15.73 -8.09 -2.55
N ASP A 6 14.98 -7.92 -1.46
CA ASP A 6 14.69 -8.97 -0.48
C ASP A 6 13.51 -9.86 -0.88
N HIS A 7 12.82 -9.51 -1.98
CA HIS A 7 11.65 -10.20 -2.50
C HIS A 7 10.48 -10.27 -1.52
N THR A 8 10.37 -9.33 -0.59
CA THR A 8 9.22 -9.26 0.31
C THR A 8 8.59 -7.87 0.29
N SER A 9 7.29 -7.82 0.57
CA SER A 9 6.57 -6.57 0.62
C SER A 9 5.38 -6.65 1.58
N VAL A 10 5.00 -5.49 2.11
CA VAL A 10 3.77 -5.30 2.88
C VAL A 10 2.83 -4.37 2.14
N GLY A 11 1.53 -4.65 2.23
CA GLY A 11 0.47 -3.74 1.77
C GLY A 11 -0.49 -3.45 2.92
N ILE A 12 -0.92 -2.19 3.06
CA ILE A 12 -1.69 -1.74 4.21
C ILE A 12 -3.03 -1.17 3.76
N LEU A 13 -4.13 -1.74 4.25
CA LEU A 13 -5.48 -1.21 4.07
C LEU A 13 -5.88 -0.43 5.32
N VAL A 14 -6.15 0.86 5.16
CA VAL A 14 -6.66 1.73 6.23
C VAL A 14 -8.02 2.27 5.82
N PHE A 15 -9.07 1.91 6.55
CA PHE A 15 -10.39 2.47 6.37
C PHE A 15 -10.69 3.52 7.44
N GLN A 16 -11.22 4.66 7.02
CA GLN A 16 -11.69 5.71 7.91
C GLN A 16 -12.97 6.31 7.35
N GLU A 17 -14.01 6.45 8.18
CA GLU A 17 -15.30 7.03 7.78
C GLU A 17 -15.89 6.41 6.50
N GLY A 18 -15.78 5.07 6.36
CA GLY A 18 -16.30 4.34 5.21
C GLY A 18 -15.47 4.50 3.92
N LYS A 19 -14.29 5.10 3.99
CA LYS A 19 -13.39 5.34 2.84
C LYS A 19 -12.05 4.64 3.03
N LEU A 20 -11.46 4.16 1.94
CA LEU A 20 -10.13 3.54 1.92
C LEU A 20 -9.06 4.58 1.61
N LEU A 21 -7.99 4.61 2.40
CA LEU A 21 -6.83 5.45 2.10
C LEU A 21 -6.07 4.91 0.88
N LEU A 22 -5.91 5.75 -0.14
CA LEU A 22 -5.00 5.54 -1.25
C LEU A 22 -3.99 6.68 -1.33
N ILE A 23 -2.77 6.36 -1.72
CA ILE A 23 -1.71 7.30 -2.09
C ILE A 23 -1.52 7.32 -3.60
N ASP A 24 -1.11 8.47 -4.11
CA ASP A 24 -0.75 8.63 -5.51
C ASP A 24 0.76 8.57 -5.68
N ARG A 25 1.26 7.39 -6.07
CA ARG A 25 2.71 7.09 -6.03
C ARG A 25 3.51 7.99 -6.98
N LYS A 26 4.59 8.62 -6.50
CA LYS A 26 5.58 9.32 -7.35
C LYS A 26 6.52 8.38 -8.07
N ARG A 27 6.69 7.16 -7.54
CA ARG A 27 7.67 6.18 -7.99
C ARG A 27 6.95 4.96 -8.59
N PRO A 28 7.47 4.37 -9.68
CA PRO A 28 6.89 3.18 -10.27
C PRO A 28 6.73 2.02 -9.27
N PRO A 29 5.69 1.19 -9.43
CA PRO A 29 4.60 1.36 -10.40
C PRO A 29 3.71 2.58 -10.05
N LEU A 30 3.35 3.36 -11.07
CA LEU A 30 2.59 4.60 -10.91
C LEU A 30 1.09 4.29 -10.81
N GLY A 31 0.38 5.07 -9.99
CA GLY A 31 -1.07 4.98 -9.86
C GLY A 31 -1.53 5.25 -8.44
N LEU A 32 -2.84 5.15 -8.24
CA LEU A 32 -3.43 5.08 -6.91
C LEU A 32 -3.19 3.69 -6.32
N ALA A 33 -2.66 3.67 -5.10
CA ALA A 33 -2.21 2.48 -4.41
C ALA A 33 -2.55 2.62 -2.92
N ALA A 34 -2.84 1.52 -2.23
CA ALA A 34 -2.75 1.56 -0.77
C ALA A 34 -1.27 1.68 -0.35
N PRO A 35 -0.98 2.16 0.88
CA PRO A 35 0.39 2.23 1.37
C PRO A 35 1.09 0.86 1.31
N ALA A 36 2.36 0.85 0.91
CA ALA A 36 3.12 -0.38 0.70
C ALA A 36 4.63 -0.15 0.60
N GLY A 37 5.41 -1.13 1.05
CA GLY A 37 6.87 -1.09 0.94
C GLY A 37 7.56 -2.43 1.17
N HIS A 38 8.88 -2.38 1.29
CA HIS A 38 9.73 -3.56 1.50
C HIS A 38 9.84 -3.91 2.99
N VAL A 39 10.18 -5.15 3.34
CA VAL A 39 10.35 -5.54 4.75
C VAL A 39 11.77 -5.28 5.25
N ASP A 40 12.77 -5.44 4.39
CA ASP A 40 14.20 -5.50 4.75
C ASP A 40 14.83 -4.33 5.50
N LYS A 41 14.14 -3.21 5.66
CA LYS A 41 14.63 -2.06 6.44
C LYS A 41 14.08 -2.00 7.85
N HIS A 42 13.14 -2.87 8.19
CA HIS A 42 12.26 -2.69 9.33
C HIS A 42 12.26 -3.94 10.22
N GLY A 43 13.36 -4.15 10.95
CA GLY A 43 13.52 -5.26 11.89
C GLY A 43 14.94 -5.40 12.41
N THR A 44 15.13 -6.19 13.47
CA THR A 44 16.45 -6.55 14.00
C THR A 44 16.86 -7.92 13.47
N PRO A 45 18.14 -8.14 13.09
CA PRO A 45 18.62 -9.47 12.75
C PRO A 45 18.30 -10.48 13.87
N GLY A 46 17.54 -11.53 13.53
CA GLY A 46 17.11 -12.56 14.48
C GLY A 46 15.66 -12.42 14.98
N ASP A 47 14.96 -11.34 14.64
CA ASP A 47 13.52 -11.23 14.91
C ASP A 47 12.72 -12.30 14.15
N PRO A 48 11.63 -12.84 14.74
CA PRO A 48 10.71 -13.71 14.01
C PRO A 48 10.20 -13.04 12.73
N GLU A 49 9.97 -13.83 11.68
CA GLU A 49 9.51 -13.31 10.39
C GLU A 49 8.23 -12.47 10.54
N GLU A 50 7.24 -12.94 11.30
CA GLU A 50 6.01 -12.19 11.59
C GLU A 50 6.28 -10.80 12.16
N THR A 51 7.19 -10.70 13.14
CA THR A 51 7.60 -9.44 13.76
C THR A 51 8.25 -8.50 12.74
N GLN A 52 9.06 -9.01 11.82
CA GLN A 52 9.67 -8.19 10.76
C GLN A 52 8.60 -7.62 9.82
N PHE A 53 7.64 -8.43 9.37
CA PHE A 53 6.55 -7.94 8.52
C PHE A 53 5.66 -6.94 9.25
N GLU A 54 5.34 -7.14 10.53
CA GLU A 54 4.55 -6.17 11.30
C GLU A 54 5.31 -4.85 11.49
N ASN A 55 6.61 -4.90 11.81
CA ASN A 55 7.45 -3.72 11.94
C ASN A 55 7.50 -2.94 10.61
N ALA A 56 7.70 -3.63 9.49
CA ALA A 56 7.64 -3.03 8.16
C ALA A 56 6.29 -2.40 7.86
N THR A 57 5.19 -3.08 8.19
CA THR A 57 3.83 -2.58 7.99
C THR A 57 3.61 -1.25 8.73
N ARG A 58 4.09 -1.14 9.97
CA ARG A 58 4.00 0.09 10.78
C ARG A 58 4.87 1.21 10.21
N ALA A 59 6.12 0.90 9.90
CA ALA A 59 7.09 1.87 9.41
C ALA A 59 6.66 2.44 8.05
N GLU A 60 6.30 1.58 7.08
CA GLU A 60 5.87 2.02 5.74
C GLU A 60 4.58 2.85 5.79
N LEU A 61 3.62 2.50 6.67
CA LEU A 61 2.43 3.32 6.88
C LEU A 61 2.81 4.72 7.39
N GLU A 62 3.66 4.80 8.40
CA GLU A 62 4.09 6.08 8.98
C GLU A 62 4.92 6.91 7.98
N GLU A 63 5.82 6.27 7.23
CA GLU A 63 6.67 6.93 6.22
C GLU A 63 5.85 7.51 5.06
N GLU A 64 4.94 6.73 4.47
CA GLU A 64 4.19 7.18 3.30
C GLU A 64 3.04 8.14 3.66
N THR A 65 2.46 8.00 4.87
CA THR A 65 1.20 8.67 5.21
C THR A 65 1.25 9.53 6.47
N GLY A 66 2.22 9.34 7.36
CA GLY A 66 2.28 9.96 8.69
C GLY A 66 1.31 9.37 9.72
N LEU A 67 0.52 8.35 9.36
CA LEU A 67 -0.38 7.65 10.27
C LEU A 67 0.37 6.57 11.05
N LYS A 68 -0.09 6.31 12.28
CA LYS A 68 0.46 5.26 13.13
C LYS A 68 -0.55 4.14 13.27
N ALA A 69 -0.15 2.92 12.93
CA ALA A 69 -1.02 1.76 13.12
C ALA A 69 -1.19 1.46 14.62
N VAL A 70 -2.43 1.30 15.05
CA VAL A 70 -2.82 0.88 16.40
C VAL A 70 -2.94 -0.64 16.46
N SER A 71 -3.59 -1.23 15.46
CA SER A 71 -3.76 -2.68 15.33
C SER A 71 -3.45 -3.11 13.90
N LEU A 72 -2.97 -4.35 13.74
CA LEU A 72 -2.69 -4.97 12.46
C LEU A 72 -3.38 -6.34 12.42
N LYS A 73 -3.98 -6.66 11.27
CA LYS A 73 -4.53 -7.98 11.00
C LYS A 73 -4.10 -8.44 9.62
N LEU A 74 -3.36 -9.54 9.54
CA LEU A 74 -3.06 -10.19 8.26
C LEU A 74 -4.37 -10.70 7.65
N ILE A 75 -4.66 -10.28 6.41
CA ILE A 75 -5.89 -10.67 5.70
C ILE A 75 -5.63 -11.46 4.42
N SER A 76 -4.41 -11.41 3.89
CA SER A 76 -3.98 -12.19 2.72
C SER A 76 -2.47 -12.15 2.60
N GLU A 77 -1.91 -13.12 1.91
CA GLU A 77 -0.51 -13.12 1.52
C GLU A 77 -0.34 -13.84 0.17
N GLY A 78 0.78 -13.60 -0.51
CA GLY A 78 1.07 -14.29 -1.76
C GLY A 78 2.07 -13.58 -2.65
N ARG A 79 2.52 -14.29 -3.68
CA ARG A 79 3.49 -13.81 -4.65
C ARG A 79 2.83 -12.95 -5.72
N LYS A 80 3.48 -11.83 -6.07
CA LYS A 80 3.18 -11.05 -7.27
C LYS A 80 4.44 -10.83 -8.10
N GLU A 81 4.29 -10.87 -9.42
CA GLU A 81 5.32 -10.44 -10.35
C GLU A 81 5.22 -8.91 -10.46
N ASN A 82 6.03 -8.22 -9.66
CA ASN A 82 6.05 -6.76 -9.57
C ASN A 82 7.48 -6.25 -9.61
N PRO A 83 7.96 -5.73 -10.75
CA PRO A 83 9.31 -5.22 -10.85
C PRO A 83 9.48 -3.99 -9.96
N CYS A 84 10.51 -3.99 -9.11
CA CYS A 84 10.95 -2.81 -8.37
C CYS A 84 12.26 -2.27 -8.94
N ARG A 85 12.76 -1.16 -8.37
CA ARG A 85 13.99 -0.50 -8.85
C ARG A 85 15.26 -1.17 -8.34
N ARG A 86 15.16 -2.08 -7.36
CA ARG A 86 16.32 -2.75 -6.77
C ARG A 86 16.81 -3.87 -7.70
N PRO A 87 18.12 -4.15 -7.74
CA PRO A 87 18.65 -5.32 -8.45
C PRO A 87 17.91 -6.60 -8.05
N GLU A 88 17.64 -7.46 -9.03
CA GLU A 88 16.94 -8.75 -8.88
C GLU A 88 15.46 -8.67 -8.49
N GLY A 89 14.90 -7.48 -8.26
CA GLY A 89 13.51 -7.32 -7.83
C GLY A 89 12.47 -7.45 -8.94
N SER A 90 12.31 -8.64 -9.52
CA SER A 90 11.24 -8.95 -10.50
C SER A 90 9.91 -9.37 -9.85
N TRP A 91 9.94 -9.78 -8.59
CA TRP A 91 8.81 -10.33 -7.84
C TRP A 91 8.94 -10.07 -6.34
N HIS A 92 7.81 -10.08 -5.62
CA HIS A 92 7.79 -10.02 -4.16
C HIS A 92 6.72 -10.96 -3.58
N TYR A 93 6.99 -11.49 -2.40
CA TYR A 93 6.01 -12.10 -1.51
C TYR A 93 5.38 -11.02 -0.66
N TRP A 94 4.08 -10.84 -0.80
CA TRP A 94 3.33 -9.80 -0.11
C TRP A 94 2.61 -10.37 1.09
N ARG A 95 2.56 -9.59 2.17
CA ARG A 95 1.55 -9.72 3.23
C ARG A 95 0.67 -8.47 3.24
N ILE A 96 -0.64 -8.67 3.15
CA ILE A 96 -1.63 -7.59 3.16
C ILE A 96 -2.27 -7.52 4.53
N TYR A 97 -2.12 -6.37 5.17
CA TYR A 97 -2.67 -6.08 6.49
C TYR A 97 -3.86 -5.13 6.39
N LEU A 98 -4.90 -5.43 7.16
CA LEU A 98 -5.89 -4.44 7.56
C LEU A 98 -5.37 -3.75 8.82
N ALA A 99 -5.31 -2.42 8.82
CA ALA A 99 -4.81 -1.64 9.92
C ALA A 99 -5.86 -0.66 10.42
N GLU A 100 -6.03 -0.59 11.74
CA GLU A 100 -6.59 0.59 12.39
C GLU A 100 -5.45 1.56 12.64
N ALA A 101 -5.63 2.83 12.30
CA ALA A 101 -4.57 3.83 12.39
C ALA A 101 -5.07 5.13 13.00
N GLU A 102 -4.15 5.85 13.64
CA GLU A 102 -4.39 7.14 14.27
C GLU A 102 -3.38 8.19 13.80
N GLY A 103 -3.65 9.45 14.16
CA GLY A 103 -2.82 10.59 13.82
C GLY A 103 -3.39 11.44 12.70
N ASN A 104 -2.58 12.38 12.22
CA ASN A 104 -2.97 13.30 11.14
C ASN A 104 -2.30 12.86 9.85
N LEU A 105 -3.10 12.69 8.81
CA LEU A 105 -2.62 12.33 7.49
C LEU A 105 -1.68 13.42 6.96
N LYS A 106 -0.42 13.04 6.75
CA LYS A 106 0.66 13.89 6.25
C LYS A 106 1.46 13.09 5.21
N PRO A 107 0.94 12.93 3.98
CA PRO A 107 1.58 12.10 2.98
C PRO A 107 2.99 12.62 2.65
N SER A 108 3.94 11.71 2.52
CA SER A 108 5.32 12.10 2.20
C SER A 108 5.38 12.79 0.83
N THR A 109 5.96 13.99 0.82
CA THR A 109 6.18 14.75 -0.41
C THR A 109 7.29 14.16 -1.29
N GLU A 110 8.07 13.21 -0.77
CA GLU A 110 9.11 12.51 -1.54
C GLU A 110 8.57 11.26 -2.24
N GLU A 111 7.60 10.61 -1.60
CA GLU A 111 7.04 9.30 -1.98
C GLU A 111 5.76 9.46 -2.82
N THR A 112 4.94 10.47 -2.51
CA THR A 112 3.57 10.60 -3.01
C THR A 112 3.32 11.97 -3.65
N ARG A 113 2.37 12.01 -4.59
CA ARG A 113 1.87 13.24 -5.25
C ARG A 113 0.60 13.76 -4.58
N GLY A 114 0.14 13.11 -3.52
CA GLY A 114 -1.14 13.33 -2.88
C GLY A 114 -1.72 12.02 -2.35
N HIS A 115 -2.90 12.12 -1.77
CA HIS A 115 -3.68 11.01 -1.25
C HIS A 115 -5.14 11.16 -1.69
N LEU A 116 -5.90 10.09 -1.50
CA LEU A 116 -7.33 10.05 -1.72
C LEU A 116 -7.96 9.17 -0.64
N TRP A 117 -8.99 9.69 0.01
CA TRP A 117 -9.94 8.87 0.76
C TRP A 117 -11.00 8.36 -0.23
N CYS A 118 -10.76 7.16 -0.74
CA CYS A 118 -11.53 6.55 -1.82
C CYS A 118 -12.82 5.96 -1.27
N SER A 119 -13.97 6.42 -1.77
CA SER A 119 -15.26 5.81 -1.45
C SER A 119 -15.45 4.46 -2.16
N LYS A 120 -16.49 3.72 -1.77
CA LYS A 120 -16.85 2.48 -2.44
C LYS A 120 -17.16 2.70 -3.92
N GLU A 121 -17.91 3.75 -4.24
CA GLU A 121 -18.30 4.12 -5.60
C GLU A 121 -17.08 4.53 -6.44
N GLU A 122 -16.13 5.27 -5.85
CA GLU A 122 -14.87 5.61 -6.50
C GLU A 122 -14.03 4.36 -6.76
N MET A 123 -13.99 3.41 -5.82
CA MET A 123 -13.32 2.13 -5.99
C MET A 123 -13.95 1.29 -7.12
N GLU A 124 -15.28 1.28 -7.24
CA GLU A 124 -15.97 0.60 -8.36
C GLU A 124 -15.55 1.17 -9.72
N ILE A 125 -15.44 2.50 -9.84
CA ILE A 125 -14.97 3.17 -11.06
C ILE A 125 -13.53 2.75 -11.36
N LEU A 126 -12.66 2.84 -10.36
CA LEU A 126 -11.25 2.49 -10.46
C LEU A 126 -11.02 1.03 -10.90
N LEU A 127 -11.76 0.08 -10.32
CA LEU A 127 -11.68 -1.35 -10.66
C LEU A 127 -12.12 -1.64 -12.09
N LYS A 128 -12.99 -0.81 -12.69
CA LYS A 128 -13.39 -0.91 -14.10
C LYS A 128 -12.30 -0.48 -15.09
N GLY A 129 -11.22 0.14 -14.61
CA GLY A 129 -10.15 0.66 -15.48
C GLY A 129 -10.16 2.18 -15.61
N ASP A 130 -11.14 2.85 -15.02
CA ASP A 130 -11.30 4.29 -15.13
C ASP A 130 -10.38 5.06 -14.17
N HIS A 131 -10.38 6.37 -14.34
CA HIS A 131 -9.58 7.31 -13.57
C HIS A 131 -10.48 8.28 -12.81
N ILE A 132 -10.10 8.59 -11.58
CA ILE A 132 -10.82 9.55 -10.73
C ILE A 132 -9.94 10.77 -10.43
N LEU A 133 -10.58 11.87 -10.03
CA LEU A 133 -9.90 13.11 -9.66
C LEU A 133 -9.31 12.98 -8.24
N ILE A 134 -7.99 13.11 -8.11
CA ILE A 134 -7.25 13.04 -6.83
C ILE A 134 -6.99 14.47 -6.29
N ALA A 135 -7.01 15.44 -7.19
CA ALA A 135 -6.85 16.88 -6.98
C ALA A 135 -7.55 17.61 -8.13
N PRO A 136 -7.87 18.92 -8.03
CA PRO A 136 -8.67 19.63 -9.04
C PRO A 136 -8.16 19.53 -10.49
N VAL A 137 -6.90 19.14 -10.70
CA VAL A 137 -6.28 19.04 -12.03
C VAL A 137 -5.77 17.65 -12.40
N ARG A 138 -5.94 16.64 -11.53
CA ARG A 138 -5.22 15.37 -11.70
C ARG A 138 -6.12 14.16 -11.60
N ARG A 139 -6.06 13.34 -12.65
CA ARG A 139 -6.70 12.03 -12.72
C ARG A 139 -5.68 10.91 -12.49
N GLY A 140 -6.08 9.89 -11.76
CA GLY A 140 -5.28 8.67 -11.58
C GLY A 140 -6.17 7.44 -11.59
N GLY A 141 -5.66 6.38 -12.23
CA GLY A 141 -6.21 5.03 -12.14
C GLY A 141 -5.45 4.22 -11.09
N LEU A 142 -5.95 3.02 -10.80
CA LEU A 142 -5.26 2.10 -9.90
C LEU A 142 -3.91 1.66 -10.44
N GLU A 143 -2.95 1.60 -9.54
CA GLU A 143 -1.70 0.89 -9.75
C GLU A 143 -2.00 -0.61 -10.04
N PRO A 144 -1.34 -1.23 -11.04
CA PRO A 144 -1.67 -2.59 -11.48
C PRO A 144 -1.63 -3.68 -10.40
N ILE A 145 -0.65 -3.67 -9.50
CA ILE A 145 -0.52 -4.67 -8.43
C ILE A 145 -1.62 -4.51 -7.40
N TRP A 146 -1.94 -3.28 -7.02
CA TRP A 146 -3.08 -2.99 -6.16
C TRP A 146 -4.42 -3.34 -6.81
N ARG A 147 -4.58 -3.14 -8.13
CA ARG A 147 -5.77 -3.63 -8.85
C ARG A 147 -5.90 -5.15 -8.72
N ALA A 148 -4.81 -5.89 -8.89
CA ALA A 148 -4.82 -7.34 -8.72
C ALA A 148 -5.20 -7.73 -7.28
N TRP A 149 -4.57 -7.13 -6.27
CA TRP A 149 -4.90 -7.37 -4.86
C TRP A 149 -6.35 -7.02 -4.52
N PHE A 150 -6.85 -5.88 -4.96
CA PHE A 150 -8.23 -5.46 -4.70
C PHE A 150 -9.26 -6.39 -5.35
N THR A 151 -8.93 -6.94 -6.52
CA THR A 151 -9.77 -7.94 -7.19
C THR A 151 -9.78 -9.26 -6.40
N GLU A 152 -8.61 -9.78 -6.02
CA GLU A 152 -8.47 -11.03 -5.26
C GLU A 152 -9.09 -10.94 -3.87
N LEU A 153 -8.98 -9.78 -3.23
CA LEU A 153 -9.59 -9.53 -1.94
C LEU A 153 -11.10 -9.31 -2.04
N ASP A 154 -11.70 -9.09 -3.22
CA ASP A 154 -13.08 -8.59 -3.32
C ASP A 154 -13.27 -7.32 -2.45
N ILE A 155 -12.44 -6.31 -2.71
CA ILE A 155 -12.29 -5.13 -1.84
C ILE A 155 -13.64 -4.42 -1.57
N LEU A 156 -14.57 -4.47 -2.52
CA LEU A 156 -15.88 -3.81 -2.42
C LEU A 156 -16.74 -4.38 -1.27
N ARG A 157 -16.49 -5.63 -0.85
CA ARG A 157 -17.14 -6.24 0.33
C ARG A 157 -16.50 -5.84 1.66
N ARG A 158 -15.35 -5.17 1.64
CA ARG A 158 -14.65 -4.71 2.86
C ARG A 158 -14.93 -3.26 3.22
N PHE A 159 -15.54 -2.50 2.32
CA PHE A 159 -16.08 -1.18 2.68
C PHE A 159 -17.18 -1.36 3.74
N PRO A 160 -17.09 -0.64 4.88
CA PRO A 160 -18.11 -0.67 5.94
C PRO A 160 -19.51 -0.25 5.46
#